data_AF-A0A7V5V7F0-F1
#
_entry.id   AF-A0A7V5V7F0-F1
#
_cell.length_a   1.000
_cell.length_b   1.000
_cell.length_c   1.000
_cell.angle_alpha   90.00
_cell.angle_beta   90.00
_cell.angle_gamma   90.00
#
_symmetry.space_group_name_H-M   'P 1'
#
loop_
_entity.id
_entity.type
_entity.pdbx_description
1 polymer ?
#
loop_
_entity_poly.entity_id
_entity_poly.type
_entity_poly.pdbx_seq_one_letter_code
_entity_poly.pdbx_strand_id
1 'polypeptide(L)' 'MKCPKCGTAIPLYKNPIPTVDIIIEIAGGIVLIKRKNPPHGWALPGGFVDYKESYEHAAIREAMEETGL' A
#
# COMPACT_ATOMS: atom_id res chain seq x y z
N MET A 1 19.93 -10.09 -14.51
CA MET A 1 20.79 -10.71 -13.47
C MET A 1 21.32 -12.04 -14.02
N LYS A 2 22.52 -12.49 -13.64
CA LYS A 2 23.05 -13.82 -14.02
C LYS A 2 23.26 -14.67 -12.75
N CYS A 3 22.99 -15.97 -12.83
CA CYS A 3 23.26 -16.89 -11.73
C CYS A 3 24.78 -16.96 -11.48
N PRO A 4 25.28 -16.71 -10.25
CA PRO A 4 26.71 -16.75 -9.97
C PRO A 4 27.31 -18.16 -10.06
N LYS A 5 26.47 -19.21 -10.03
CA LYS A 5 26.92 -20.62 -10.10
C LYS A 5 27.05 -21.16 -11.52
N CYS A 6 26.10 -20.84 -12.41
CA CYS A 6 26.03 -21.45 -13.75
C CYS A 6 25.96 -20.43 -14.91
N GLY A 7 25.92 -19.13 -14.63
CA GLY A 7 25.93 -18.07 -15.65
C GLY A 7 24.60 -17.87 -16.40
N THR A 8 23.61 -18.74 -16.20
CA THR A 8 22.27 -18.62 -16.82
C THR A 8 21.63 -17.27 -16.49
N ALA A 9 21.00 -16.65 -17.49
CA ALA A 9 20.24 -15.42 -17.31
C ALA A 9 19.03 -15.67 -16.41
N ILE A 10 18.92 -14.88 -15.34
CA ILE A 10 17.75 -14.89 -14.46
C ILE A 10 16.79 -13.81 -14.97
N PRO A 11 15.59 -14.19 -15.43
CA PRO A 11 14.59 -13.21 -15.86
C PRO A 11 14.18 -12.35 -14.67
N LEU A 12 14.24 -11.03 -14.85
CA LEU A 12 13.76 -10.06 -13.87
C LEU A 12 12.36 -9.64 -14.28
N TYR A 13 11.38 -10.01 -13.48
CA TYR A 13 10.00 -9.60 -13.70
C TYR A 13 9.76 -8.25 -13.06
N LYS A 14 9.15 -7.34 -13.81
CA LYS A 14 8.60 -6.09 -13.26
C LYS A 14 7.15 -6.35 -12.90
N ASN A 15 6.92 -6.60 -11.62
CA ASN A 15 5.58 -6.81 -11.09
C ASN A 15 5.04 -5.51 -10.51
N PRO A 16 3.72 -5.26 -10.58
CA PRO A 16 3.11 -4.16 -9.84
C PRO A 16 3.30 -4.38 -8.34
N ILE A 17 3.34 -3.27 -7.59
CA ILE A 17 3.30 -3.30 -6.13
C ILE A 17 1.86 -3.00 -5.72
N PRO A 18 1.13 -3.95 -5.13
CA PRO A 18 -0.26 -3.75 -4.74
C PRO A 18 -0.37 -2.75 -3.58
N THR A 19 -1.44 -1.96 -3.62
CA THR A 19 -1.84 -1.00 -2.58
C THR A 19 -3.32 -1.13 -2.27
N VAL A 20 -3.72 -0.63 -1.11
CA VAL A 20 -5.13 -0.46 -0.71
C VAL A 20 -5.40 1.01 -0.38
N ASP A 21 -6.61 1.46 -0.69
CA ASP A 21 -7.18 2.73 -0.24
C ASP A 21 -8.50 2.42 0.49
N ILE A 22 -8.77 3.08 1.60
CA ILE A 22 -9.94 2.81 2.44
C ILE A 22 -10.89 4.00 2.44
N ILE A 23 -12.18 3.73 2.24
CA ILE A 23 -13.26 4.69 2.53
C ILE A 23 -13.79 4.37 3.93
N ILE A 24 -13.52 5.26 4.88
CA ILE A 24 -14.05 5.17 6.25
C ILE A 24 -15.20 6.15 6.37
N GLU A 25 -16.42 5.64 6.52
CA GLU A 25 -17.63 6.44 6.69
C GLU A 25 -17.85 6.77 8.18
N ILE A 26 -17.99 8.05 8.51
CA ILE A 26 -18.29 8.51 9.87
C ILE A 26 -19.20 9.74 9.85
N ALA A 27 -20.24 9.72 10.68
CA ALA A 27 -21.18 10.82 10.85
C ALA A 27 -21.77 11.39 9.53
N GLY A 28 -21.97 10.53 8.52
CA GLY A 28 -22.50 10.92 7.21
C GLY A 28 -21.47 11.54 6.25
N GLY A 29 -20.18 11.49 6.57
CA GLY A 29 -19.07 11.87 5.70
C GLY A 29 -18.01 10.78 5.58
N ILE A 30 -16.88 11.10 4.95
CA ILE A 30 -15.72 10.20 4.81
C ILE A 30 -14.47 10.81 5.43
N VAL A 31 -13.59 9.95 5.93
CA VAL A 31 -12.27 10.36 6.45
C VAL A 31 -11.30 10.58 5.29
N LEU A 32 -10.59 11.72 5.33
CA LEU A 32 -9.48 12.02 4.43
C LEU A 32 -8.23 12.35 5.26
N ILE A 33 -7.06 11.96 4.75
CA ILE A 33 -5.76 12.30 5.32
C ILE A 33 -5.07 13.41 4.51
N LYS A 34 -4.17 14.16 5.15
CA LYS A 34 -3.23 15.03 4.45
C LYS A 34 -1.92 14.31 4.23
N ARG A 35 -1.53 14.17 2.96
CA ARG A 35 -0.29 13.48 2.59
C ARG A 35 0.94 14.19 3.17
N LYS A 36 1.72 13.44 3.96
CA LYS A 36 3.01 13.92 4.51
C LYS A 36 4.05 14.14 3.42
N ASN A 37 4.07 13.26 2.41
CA ASN A 37 5.04 13.28 1.32
C ASN A 37 4.42 13.82 0.01
N PRO A 38 5.21 14.42 -0.90
CA PRO A 38 4.74 14.85 -2.21
C PRO A 38 4.11 13.70 -3.06
N PRO A 39 3.19 14.03 -3.98
CA PRO A 39 2.50 15.32 -4.08
C PRO A 39 1.61 15.55 -2.85
N HIS A 40 1.64 16.77 -2.31
CA HIS A 40 0.80 17.12 -1.16
C HIS A 40 -0.66 17.27 -1.58
N GLY A 41 -1.58 16.96 -0.67
CA GLY A 41 -3.01 17.05 -0.92
C GLY A 41 -3.80 16.18 0.04
N TRP A 42 -5.12 16.20 -0.16
CA TRP A 42 -6.03 15.27 0.48
C TRP A 42 -6.02 13.93 -0.24
N ALA A 43 -6.09 12.85 0.51
CA ALA A 43 -6.18 11.49 -0.02
C ALA A 43 -7.06 10.63 0.88
N LEU A 44 -7.48 9.47 0.36
CA LEU A 44 -7.94 8.38 1.20
C LEU A 44 -6.76 7.85 2.04
N PRO A 45 -7.01 7.35 3.25
CA PRO A 45 -6.01 6.57 3.96
C PRO A 45 -5.71 5.31 3.16
N GLY A 46 -4.46 4.87 3.19
CA GLY A 46 -4.03 3.71 2.40
C GLY A 46 -2.53 3.55 2.30
N GLY A 47 -2.12 2.40 1.80
CA GLY A 47 -0.70 2.07 1.69
C GLY A 47 -0.44 0.75 0.98
N PHE A 48 0.79 0.27 1.11
CA PHE A 48 1.27 -0.91 0.43
C PHE A 48 0.79 -2.18 1.11
N VAL A 49 0.52 -3.22 0.32
CA VAL A 49 0.17 -4.54 0.83
C VAL A 49 1.44 -5.33 1.06
N ASP A 50 1.63 -5.81 2.30
CA ASP A 50 2.81 -6.57 2.66
C ASP A 50 2.80 -7.99 2.09
N TYR A 51 3.99 -8.59 2.00
CA TYR A 51 4.12 -9.95 1.50
C TYR A 51 3.36 -10.94 2.39
N LYS A 52 2.45 -11.71 1.77
CA LYS A 52 1.52 -12.64 2.43
C LYS A 52 0.44 -11.98 3.30
N GLU A 53 0.27 -10.66 3.20
CA GLU A 53 -0.86 -9.96 3.81
C GLU A 53 -2.10 -10.10 2.91
N SER A 54 -3.30 -10.20 3.51
CA SER A 54 -4.55 -10.08 2.74
C SER A 54 -4.91 -8.60 2.58
N TYR A 55 -5.69 -8.27 1.54
CA TYR A 55 -6.10 -6.89 1.30
C TYR A 55 -6.91 -6.29 2.46
N GLU A 56 -7.71 -7.12 3.14
CA GLU A 56 -8.50 -6.72 4.30
C GLU A 56 -7.61 -6.39 5.50
N HIS A 57 -6.57 -7.20 5.75
CA HIS A 57 -5.63 -6.92 6.84
C HIS A 57 -4.81 -5.67 6.55
N ALA A 58 -4.35 -5.48 5.31
CA ALA A 58 -3.66 -4.27 4.89
C ALA A 58 -4.54 -3.03 5.09
N ALA A 59 -5.82 -3.11 4.70
CA ALA A 59 -6.78 -2.02 4.88
C ALA A 59 -6.97 -1.64 6.36
N ILE A 60 -7.11 -2.63 7.26
CA ILE A 60 -7.25 -2.38 8.71
C ILE A 60 -5.97 -1.77 9.29
N ARG A 61 -4.80 -2.31 8.91
CA ARG A 61 -3.51 -1.81 9.39
C ARG A 61 -3.28 -0.35 8.96
N GLU A 62 -3.46 -0.04 7.69
CA GLU A 62 -3.25 1.31 7.14
C GLU A 62 -4.26 2.32 7.73
N ALA A 63 -5.53 1.92 7.94
CA ALA A 63 -6.52 2.76 8.62
C ALA A 63 -6.04 3.15 10.03
N MET A 64 -5.54 2.18 10.80
CA MET A 64 -5.04 2.41 12.15
C MET A 64 -3.76 3.26 12.14
N GLU A 65 -2.82 3.00 11.24
CA GLU A 65 -1.53 3.72 11.18
C GLU A 65 -1.70 5.21 10.81
N GLU A 66 -2.56 5.52 9.84
CA GLU A 66 -2.70 6.88 9.32
C GLU A 66 -3.79 7.71 10.02
N THR A 67 -4.80 7.06 10.59
CA THR A 67 -5.97 7.75 11.20
C THR A 67 -6.17 7.43 12.68
N GLY A 68 -5.59 6.33 13.18
CA GLY A 68 -5.81 5.84 14.55
C GLY A 68 -7.19 5.21 14.78
N LEU A 69 -7.92 4.91 13.69
CA LEU A 69 -9.25 4.29 13.69
C LEU A 69 -9.17 2.80 13.37
#